data_AF-A0A535R679-F1
#
_entry.id   AF-A0A535R679-F1
#
_cell.length_a   1.000
_cell.length_b   1.000
_cell.length_c   1.000
_cell.angle_alpha   90.00
_cell.angle_beta   90.00
_cell.angle_gamma   90.00
#
_symmetry.space_group_name_H-M   'P 1'
#
loop_
_entity.id
_entity.type
_entity.pdbx_description
1 polymer ?
#
loop_
_entity_poly.entity_id
_entity_poly.type
_entity_poly.pdbx_seq_one_letter_code
_entity_poly.pdbx_strand_id
1 'polypeptide(L)'
;AYNPESEEYVPFQETSARRRKEGIQEFAERVPMRAFVFDVMFRDGTDLTAMPYSQRFEIASELIGGSETLVPAPLTRTDSAEVLTRELLDNISRGLEGVVAKRLDSPYQAGARNFNWVKLKRNTSGQLNDTIDVVLLGYYQGKGKRAEFGAGALLAGVYDADKDEFGTISKLGTGLSDEGWRDLHKRLAGLEVAEKPARVTSILVPDVWLEPSIVVEVLADEITPSPRHTAGMTGDRPGFALRFPRIVSFRTEKKPEDATSVREVREMFEQQRQRTPATRSDGQEDAK
;
A
#
# COMPACT_ATOMS: atom_id res chain seq x y z
N ALA A 1 -6.28 6.87 -13.78
CA ALA A 1 -6.47 7.59 -15.06
C ALA A 1 -5.45 8.70 -15.13
N TYR A 2 -5.37 9.43 -16.24
CA TYR A 2 -4.67 10.70 -16.29
C TYR A 2 -5.71 11.75 -16.65
N ASN A 3 -5.87 12.76 -15.80
CA ASN A 3 -6.71 13.92 -16.11
C ASN A 3 -5.85 14.89 -16.94
N PRO A 4 -6.18 15.13 -18.23
CA PRO A 4 -5.40 16.02 -19.07
C PRO A 4 -5.53 17.50 -18.69
N GLU A 5 -6.56 17.91 -17.96
CA GLU A 5 -6.75 19.30 -17.52
C GLU A 5 -5.96 19.63 -16.26
N SER A 6 -5.87 18.68 -15.32
CA SER A 6 -5.08 18.86 -14.08
C SER A 6 -3.66 18.27 -14.17
N GLU A 7 -3.33 17.57 -15.25
CA GLU A 7 -2.08 16.82 -15.44
C GLU A 7 -1.78 15.78 -14.35
N GLU A 8 -2.81 15.34 -13.62
CA GLU A 8 -2.67 14.44 -12.48
C GLU A 8 -3.12 13.02 -12.79
N TYR A 9 -2.49 12.06 -12.10
CA TYR A 9 -2.93 10.68 -12.10
C TYR A 9 -4.09 10.48 -11.13
N VAL A 10 -5.24 10.08 -11.66
CA VAL A 10 -6.45 9.80 -10.89
C VAL A 10 -6.36 8.40 -10.25
N PRO A 11 -6.64 8.24 -8.95
CA PRO A 11 -6.64 6.96 -8.25
C PRO A 11 -7.51 5.88 -8.92
N PHE A 12 -7.09 4.62 -8.81
CA PHE A 12 -7.84 3.50 -9.38
C PHE A 12 -9.28 3.43 -8.87
N GLN A 13 -9.50 3.75 -7.58
CA GLN A 13 -10.84 3.71 -6.97
C GLN A 13 -11.83 4.63 -7.69
N GLU A 14 -11.41 5.84 -8.06
CA GLU A 14 -12.23 6.79 -8.81
C GLU A 14 -12.53 6.29 -10.22
N THR A 15 -11.57 5.64 -10.88
CA THR A 15 -11.80 5.01 -12.19
C THR A 15 -12.70 3.77 -12.12
N SER A 16 -12.65 3.04 -11.00
CA SER A 16 -13.44 1.82 -10.79
C SER A 16 -14.91 2.10 -10.47
N ALA A 17 -15.24 3.34 -10.08
CA ALA A 17 -16.60 3.81 -9.85
C ALA A 17 -17.42 3.98 -11.15
N ARG A 18 -16.79 3.76 -12.31
CA ARG A 18 -17.45 3.77 -13.62
C ARG A 18 -18.59 2.76 -13.67
N ARG A 19 -19.80 3.25 -14.00
CA ARG A 19 -20.98 2.40 -14.22
C ARG A 19 -20.80 1.60 -15.52
N ARG A 20 -21.07 0.29 -15.46
CA ARG A 20 -20.80 -0.66 -16.56
C ARG A 20 -21.96 -0.82 -17.56
N LYS A 21 -23.12 -0.20 -17.29
CA LYS A 21 -24.35 -0.44 -18.07
C LYS A 21 -25.13 0.83 -18.42
N GLU A 22 -25.15 1.84 -17.56
CA GLU A 22 -25.91 3.08 -17.74
C GLU A 22 -25.04 4.32 -17.45
N GLY A 23 -25.34 5.46 -18.08
CA GLY A 23 -24.62 6.72 -17.86
C GLY A 23 -23.16 6.73 -18.36
N ILE A 24 -22.83 5.87 -19.34
CA ILE A 24 -21.46 5.65 -19.81
C ILE A 24 -20.89 6.93 -20.45
N GLN A 25 -21.69 7.61 -21.27
CA GLN A 25 -21.27 8.80 -22.01
C GLN A 25 -21.04 10.00 -21.09
N GLU A 26 -22.00 10.28 -20.20
CA GLU A 26 -21.90 11.32 -19.17
C GLU A 26 -20.67 11.10 -18.25
N PHE A 27 -20.39 9.85 -17.86
CA PHE A 27 -19.19 9.55 -17.08
C PHE A 27 -17.89 9.75 -17.86
N ALA A 28 -17.88 9.41 -19.16
CA ALA A 28 -16.71 9.59 -20.02
C ALA A 28 -16.40 11.07 -20.28
N GLU A 29 -17.43 11.91 -20.40
CA GLU A 29 -17.29 13.37 -20.50
C GLU A 29 -16.78 13.97 -19.18
N ARG A 30 -17.26 13.47 -18.03
CA ARG A 30 -16.83 13.96 -16.71
C ARG A 30 -15.39 13.55 -16.35
N VAL A 31 -14.93 12.39 -16.83
CA VAL A 31 -13.59 11.87 -16.52
C VAL A 31 -12.92 11.36 -17.81
N PRO A 32 -12.38 12.25 -18.65
CA PRO A 32 -11.65 11.85 -19.85
C PRO A 32 -10.42 11.02 -19.44
N MET A 33 -10.21 9.88 -20.10
CA MET A 33 -9.15 8.93 -19.76
C MET A 33 -8.15 8.79 -20.90
N ARG A 34 -6.86 8.79 -20.56
CA ARG A 34 -5.79 8.30 -21.43
C ARG A 34 -5.39 6.87 -21.06
N ALA A 35 -5.10 6.05 -22.06
CA ALA A 35 -4.54 4.71 -21.89
C ALA A 35 -3.06 4.73 -22.28
N PHE A 36 -2.19 4.40 -21.32
CA PHE A 36 -0.76 4.27 -21.55
C PHE A 36 -0.45 2.88 -22.12
N VAL A 37 -0.13 2.83 -23.41
CA VAL A 37 0.21 1.61 -24.13
C VAL A 37 1.69 1.30 -23.92
N PHE A 38 2.00 0.08 -23.50
CA PHE A 38 3.34 -0.30 -23.07
C PHE A 38 3.93 -1.51 -23.80
N ASP A 39 3.18 -2.16 -24.69
CA ASP A 39 3.64 -3.30 -25.51
C ASP A 39 2.63 -3.60 -26.64
N VAL A 40 3.02 -4.43 -27.60
CA VAL A 40 2.18 -5.01 -28.66
C VAL A 40 2.61 -6.44 -28.92
N MET A 41 1.66 -7.37 -28.93
CA MET A 41 1.95 -8.81 -29.08
C MET A 41 1.56 -9.37 -30.45
N PHE A 42 0.69 -8.67 -31.19
CA PHE A 42 0.16 -9.16 -32.46
C PHE A 42 -0.21 -7.98 -33.35
N ARG A 43 0.07 -8.07 -34.65
CA ARG A 43 -0.26 -7.04 -35.64
C ARG A 43 -0.52 -7.68 -37.00
N ASP A 44 -1.64 -7.35 -37.63
CA ASP A 44 -1.92 -7.68 -39.04
C ASP A 44 -1.66 -9.15 -39.42
N GLY A 45 -2.08 -10.08 -38.56
CA GLY A 45 -1.88 -11.53 -38.77
C GLY A 45 -0.52 -12.06 -38.30
N THR A 46 0.37 -11.20 -37.83
CA THR A 46 1.73 -11.55 -37.40
C THR A 46 1.85 -11.56 -35.89
N ASP A 47 2.36 -12.67 -35.35
CA ASP A 47 2.76 -12.80 -33.95
C ASP A 47 4.10 -12.09 -33.70
N LEU A 48 4.11 -11.16 -32.75
CA LEU A 48 5.28 -10.36 -32.39
C LEU A 48 5.91 -10.82 -31.08
N THR A 49 5.36 -11.84 -30.40
CA THR A 49 5.79 -12.24 -29.05
C THR A 49 7.25 -12.69 -28.98
N ALA A 50 7.78 -13.28 -30.05
CA ALA A 50 9.18 -13.68 -30.14
C ALA A 50 10.16 -12.50 -30.35
N MET A 51 9.67 -11.34 -30.79
CA MET A 51 10.51 -10.16 -31.04
C MET A 51 11.02 -9.54 -29.74
N PRO A 52 12.19 -8.88 -29.72
CA PRO A 52 12.66 -8.10 -28.57
C PRO A 52 11.68 -7.00 -28.14
N TYR A 53 11.61 -6.72 -26.83
CA TYR A 53 10.75 -5.67 -26.29
C TYR A 53 10.99 -4.30 -26.94
N SER A 54 12.23 -3.93 -27.25
CA SER A 54 12.55 -2.66 -27.92
C SER A 54 11.80 -2.49 -29.24
N GLN A 55 11.79 -3.52 -30.08
CA GLN A 55 11.12 -3.51 -31.38
C GLN A 55 9.60 -3.48 -31.21
N ARG A 56 9.05 -4.28 -30.28
CA ARG A 56 7.60 -4.26 -30.00
C ARG A 56 7.15 -2.88 -29.50
N PHE A 57 7.92 -2.25 -28.61
CA PHE A 57 7.56 -0.94 -28.09
C PHE A 57 7.62 0.17 -29.17
N GLU A 58 8.58 0.10 -30.09
CA GLU A 58 8.66 1.00 -31.25
C GLU A 58 7.42 0.82 -32.15
N ILE A 59 7.07 -0.42 -32.51
CA ILE A 59 5.85 -0.72 -33.27
C ILE A 59 4.60 -0.20 -32.56
N ALA A 60 4.47 -0.43 -31.25
CA ALA A 60 3.33 0.04 -30.47
C ALA A 60 3.22 1.57 -30.48
N SER A 61 4.35 2.26 -30.38
CA SER A 61 4.43 3.73 -30.35
C SER A 61 4.06 4.33 -31.71
N GLU A 62 4.53 3.74 -32.81
CA GLU A 62 4.19 4.15 -34.16
C GLU A 62 2.69 3.98 -34.45
N LEU A 63 2.11 2.85 -34.04
CA LEU A 63 0.69 2.55 -34.25
C LEU A 63 -0.25 3.56 -33.59
N ILE A 64 0.18 4.19 -32.49
CA ILE A 64 -0.65 5.10 -31.70
C ILE A 64 -0.22 6.56 -31.79
N GLY A 65 0.78 6.89 -32.61
CA GLY A 65 1.41 8.22 -32.66
C GLY A 65 0.47 9.39 -33.00
N GLY A 66 -0.73 9.12 -33.52
CA GLY A 66 -1.76 10.12 -33.80
C GLY A 66 -2.96 10.12 -32.85
N SER A 67 -2.94 9.33 -31.76
CA SER A 67 -4.07 9.23 -30.83
C SER A 67 -3.89 10.15 -29.62
N GLU A 68 -4.94 10.88 -29.26
CA GLU A 68 -4.99 11.63 -28.00
C GLU A 68 -5.39 10.76 -26.80
N THR A 69 -6.01 9.61 -27.07
CA THR A 69 -6.52 8.67 -26.06
C THR A 69 -5.51 7.58 -25.75
N LEU A 70 -4.88 6.99 -26.78
CA LEU A 70 -3.84 5.99 -26.64
C LEU A 70 -2.48 6.68 -26.73
N VAL A 71 -1.74 6.69 -25.64
CA VAL A 71 -0.43 7.34 -25.60
C VAL A 71 0.65 6.31 -25.24
N PRO A 72 1.87 6.40 -25.79
CA PRO A 72 2.96 5.55 -25.36
C PRO A 72 3.23 5.75 -23.86
N ALA A 73 3.48 4.65 -23.13
CA ALA A 73 3.94 4.73 -21.76
C ALA A 73 5.32 5.42 -21.72
N PRO A 74 5.58 6.35 -20.78
CA PRO A 74 6.91 6.95 -20.63
C PRO A 74 8.00 5.88 -20.50
N LEU A 75 9.09 6.04 -21.25
CA LEU A 75 10.20 5.09 -21.30
C LEU A 75 11.54 5.80 -21.16
N THR A 76 12.31 5.40 -20.16
CA THR A 76 13.71 5.81 -19.97
C THR A 76 14.60 4.59 -20.22
N ARG A 77 15.50 4.67 -21.20
CA ARG A 77 16.51 3.63 -21.46
C ARG A 77 17.76 3.97 -20.63
N THR A 78 18.19 3.06 -19.76
CA THR A 78 19.37 3.25 -18.91
C THR A 78 19.98 1.93 -18.49
N ASP A 79 21.28 1.95 -18.23
CA ASP A 79 22.08 0.93 -17.57
C ASP A 79 22.56 1.37 -16.17
N SER A 80 22.17 2.57 -15.71
CA SER A 80 22.55 3.14 -14.41
C SER A 80 21.48 2.86 -13.34
N ALA A 81 21.94 2.32 -12.20
CA ALA A 81 21.10 2.12 -11.03
C ALA A 81 20.65 3.45 -10.42
N GLU A 82 21.46 4.50 -10.52
CA GLU A 82 21.15 5.85 -10.04
C GLU A 82 20.00 6.46 -10.84
N VAL A 83 20.02 6.32 -12.17
CA VAL A 83 18.92 6.76 -13.03
C VAL A 83 17.65 5.99 -12.70
N LEU A 84 17.72 4.66 -12.58
CA LEU A 84 16.57 3.83 -12.20
C LEU A 84 15.96 4.25 -10.86
N THR A 85 16.82 4.55 -9.87
CA THR A 85 16.40 5.02 -8.54
C THR A 85 15.71 6.37 -8.63
N ARG A 86 16.26 7.31 -9.40
CA ARG A 86 15.66 8.63 -9.63
C ARG A 86 14.27 8.49 -10.27
N GLU A 87 14.14 7.71 -11.33
CA GLU A 87 12.85 7.49 -12.01
C GLU A 87 11.83 6.84 -11.08
N LEU A 88 12.24 5.88 -10.25
CA LEU A 88 11.38 5.28 -9.24
C LEU A 88 10.85 6.32 -8.25
N LEU A 89 11.74 7.15 -7.69
CA LEU A 89 11.37 8.18 -6.72
C LEU A 89 10.49 9.29 -7.34
N ASP A 90 10.75 9.68 -8.59
CA ASP A 90 9.92 10.66 -9.32
C ASP A 90 8.50 10.13 -9.60
N ASN A 91 8.38 8.87 -10.06
CA ASN A 91 7.06 8.27 -10.26
C ASN A 91 6.29 8.17 -8.93
N ILE A 92 6.97 7.82 -7.84
CA ILE A 92 6.36 7.78 -6.50
C ILE A 92 5.93 9.18 -6.05
N SER A 93 6.73 10.23 -6.27
CA SER A 93 6.39 11.60 -5.88
C SER A 93 5.15 12.12 -6.62
N ARG A 94 4.92 11.62 -7.83
CA ARG A 94 3.74 11.89 -8.68
C ARG A 94 2.53 11.01 -8.34
N GLY A 95 2.58 10.25 -7.25
CA GLY A 95 1.48 9.40 -6.78
C GLY A 95 1.32 8.07 -7.54
N LEU A 96 2.29 7.69 -8.38
CA LEU A 96 2.29 6.39 -9.06
C LEU A 96 2.87 5.29 -8.15
N GLU A 97 2.57 4.03 -8.48
CA GLU A 97 3.02 2.89 -7.67
C GLU A 97 4.55 2.67 -7.71
N GLY A 98 5.21 3.12 -8.79
CA GLY A 98 6.64 2.92 -9.05
C GLY A 98 6.94 2.71 -10.53
N VAL A 99 7.93 1.87 -10.85
CA VAL A 99 8.37 1.60 -12.23
C VAL A 99 8.36 0.10 -12.57
N VAL A 100 8.29 -0.20 -13.86
CA VAL A 100 8.49 -1.57 -14.39
C VAL A 100 9.79 -1.58 -15.18
N ALA A 101 10.83 -2.18 -14.62
CA ALA A 101 12.09 -2.40 -15.33
C ALA A 101 11.92 -3.57 -16.30
N LYS A 102 12.19 -3.34 -17.59
CA LYS A 102 12.02 -4.34 -18.66
C LYS A 102 13.33 -4.56 -19.39
N ARG A 103 13.72 -5.81 -19.56
CA ARG A 103 14.82 -6.21 -20.45
C ARG A 103 14.47 -5.91 -21.91
N LEU A 104 15.26 -5.07 -22.57
CA LEU A 104 15.01 -4.62 -23.95
C LEU A 104 15.11 -5.75 -24.98
N ASP A 105 15.96 -6.74 -24.72
CA ASP A 105 16.21 -7.91 -25.57
C ASP A 105 15.20 -9.05 -25.35
N SER A 106 14.25 -8.89 -24.41
CA SER A 106 13.39 -9.99 -23.98
C SER A 106 12.18 -10.23 -24.90
N PRO A 107 11.85 -11.51 -25.19
CA PRO A 107 10.57 -11.85 -25.83
C PRO A 107 9.42 -11.66 -24.82
N TYR A 108 8.19 -11.57 -25.34
CA TYR A 108 6.99 -11.64 -24.54
C TYR A 108 6.66 -13.10 -24.21
N GLN A 109 6.60 -13.44 -22.93
CA GLN A 109 6.29 -14.80 -22.48
C GLN A 109 4.98 -14.80 -21.70
N ALA A 110 3.90 -15.19 -22.38
CA ALA A 110 2.57 -15.22 -21.79
C ALA A 110 2.52 -16.19 -20.58
N GLY A 111 2.00 -15.71 -19.45
CA GLY A 111 1.84 -16.50 -18.22
C GLY A 111 3.14 -16.82 -17.47
N ALA A 112 4.31 -16.50 -18.01
CA ALA A 112 5.58 -16.74 -17.34
C ALA A 112 5.85 -15.70 -16.25
N ARG A 113 6.37 -16.17 -15.11
CA ARG A 113 6.89 -15.32 -14.03
C ARG A 113 8.41 -15.41 -14.03
N ASN A 114 9.06 -14.54 -14.78
CA ASN A 114 10.51 -14.48 -14.95
C ASN A 114 11.04 -13.07 -14.58
N PHE A 115 12.34 -12.85 -14.81
CA PHE A 115 13.01 -11.56 -14.55
C PHE A 115 13.08 -10.65 -15.79
N ASN A 116 12.32 -10.93 -16.84
CA ASN A 116 12.28 -10.03 -18.00
C ASN A 116 11.67 -8.70 -17.56
N TRP A 117 10.60 -8.74 -16.75
CA TRP A 117 9.91 -7.57 -16.22
C TRP A 117 9.89 -7.60 -14.70
N VAL A 118 10.50 -6.59 -14.08
CA VAL A 118 10.57 -6.45 -12.62
C VAL A 118 9.81 -5.20 -12.22
N LYS A 119 8.84 -5.36 -11.31
CA LYS A 119 8.09 -4.25 -10.74
C LYS A 119 8.83 -3.74 -9.52
N LEU A 120 9.25 -2.47 -9.56
CA LEU A 120 9.84 -1.77 -8.43
C LEU A 120 8.78 -0.80 -7.91
N LYS A 121 8.41 -0.92 -6.64
CA LYS A 121 7.32 -0.14 -6.05
C LYS A 121 7.77 0.57 -4.78
N ARG A 122 6.97 1.55 -4.37
CA ARG A 122 6.98 2.22 -3.06
C ARG A 122 7.27 1.27 -1.89
N ASN A 123 6.70 0.05 -1.94
CA ASN A 123 6.78 -0.96 -0.89
C ASN A 123 8.16 -1.63 -0.74
N THR A 124 9.09 -1.41 -1.68
CA THR A 124 10.47 -1.89 -1.57
C THR A 124 11.33 -0.93 -0.72
N SER A 125 10.83 0.28 -0.46
CA SER A 125 11.47 1.33 0.34
C SER A 125 10.36 2.24 0.91
N GLY A 126 9.79 1.86 2.06
CA GLY A 126 8.55 2.44 2.58
C GLY A 126 8.59 3.97 2.78
N GLN A 127 7.58 4.68 2.24
CA GLN A 127 6.63 5.44 3.07
C GLN A 127 7.14 6.11 4.32
N LEU A 128 6.93 5.42 5.43
CA LEU A 128 7.61 5.73 6.65
C LEU A 128 9.06 5.26 6.52
N ASN A 129 9.99 6.21 6.52
CA ASN A 129 11.40 5.91 6.78
C ASN A 129 11.59 5.31 8.20
N ASP A 130 10.55 5.39 9.04
CA ASP A 130 10.51 4.88 10.39
C ASP A 130 9.62 3.64 10.51
N THR A 131 10.01 2.73 11.38
CA THR A 131 9.16 1.62 11.77
C THR A 131 8.32 2.01 12.99
N ILE A 132 7.20 1.32 13.17
CA ILE A 132 6.29 1.54 14.29
C ILE A 132 6.33 0.26 15.13
N ASP A 133 6.74 0.39 16.37
CA ASP A 133 6.72 -0.71 17.32
C ASP A 133 5.30 -0.83 17.89
N VAL A 134 4.66 -1.97 17.66
CA VAL A 134 3.28 -2.22 18.08
C VAL A 134 3.22 -3.44 18.99
N VAL A 135 2.25 -3.42 19.91
CA VAL A 135 1.98 -4.53 20.83
C VAL A 135 0.93 -5.45 20.21
N LEU A 136 1.13 -6.76 20.32
CA LEU A 136 0.13 -7.76 19.93
C LEU A 136 -0.94 -7.87 21.03
N LEU A 137 -2.20 -7.70 20.63
CA LEU A 137 -3.36 -7.62 21.55
C LEU A 137 -4.35 -8.77 21.36
N GLY A 138 -4.24 -9.51 20.26
CA GLY A 138 -5.12 -10.62 19.93
C GLY A 138 -4.76 -11.22 18.57
N TYR A 139 -5.42 -12.31 18.19
CA TYR A 139 -5.29 -12.87 16.85
C TYR A 139 -6.60 -13.44 16.31
N TYR A 140 -6.65 -13.51 14.98
CA TYR A 140 -7.71 -14.15 14.21
C TYR A 140 -7.20 -15.51 13.74
N GLN A 141 -8.01 -16.54 13.88
CA GLN A 141 -7.62 -17.88 13.47
C GLN A 141 -7.40 -17.97 11.97
N GLY A 142 -6.40 -18.76 11.58
CA GLY A 142 -6.08 -19.03 10.18
C GLY A 142 -7.24 -19.70 9.44
N LYS A 143 -7.50 -19.27 8.20
CA LYS A 143 -8.47 -19.93 7.30
C LYS A 143 -7.76 -20.46 6.05
N GLY A 144 -8.28 -21.56 5.49
CA GLY A 144 -7.71 -22.20 4.30
C GLY A 144 -6.25 -22.61 4.52
N LYS A 145 -5.35 -22.23 3.59
CA LYS A 145 -3.91 -22.54 3.69
C LYS A 145 -3.23 -22.00 4.95
N ARG A 146 -3.82 -21.01 5.63
CA ARG A 146 -3.27 -20.46 6.89
C ARG A 146 -3.75 -21.17 8.15
N ALA A 147 -4.66 -22.14 8.04
CA ALA A 147 -5.16 -22.89 9.19
C ALA A 147 -4.03 -23.65 9.91
N GLU A 148 -3.05 -24.17 9.15
CA GLU A 148 -1.87 -24.85 9.70
C GLU A 148 -0.91 -23.92 10.48
N PHE A 149 -1.08 -22.60 10.37
CA PHE A 149 -0.28 -21.62 11.12
C PHE A 149 -0.93 -21.24 12.46
N GLY A 150 -2.19 -21.63 12.69
CA GLY A 150 -2.99 -21.26 13.87
C GLY A 150 -3.51 -19.81 13.81
N ALA A 151 -2.62 -18.83 13.62
CA ALA A 151 -2.98 -17.42 13.46
C ALA A 151 -2.97 -16.98 11.98
N GLY A 152 -4.07 -16.41 11.50
CA GLY A 152 -4.23 -15.86 10.14
C GLY A 152 -3.96 -14.36 10.04
N ALA A 153 -4.21 -13.63 11.13
CA ALA A 153 -3.88 -12.22 11.31
C ALA A 153 -3.77 -11.87 12.80
N LEU A 154 -3.01 -10.84 13.14
CA LEU A 154 -2.81 -10.36 14.52
C LEU A 154 -3.49 -9.00 14.69
N LEU A 155 -4.18 -8.80 15.79
CA LEU A 155 -4.64 -7.48 16.22
C LEU A 155 -3.49 -6.78 16.95
N ALA A 156 -3.12 -5.61 16.49
CA ALA A 156 -2.01 -4.84 17.05
C ALA A 156 -2.45 -3.44 17.50
N GLY A 157 -1.77 -2.92 18.51
CA GLY A 157 -2.01 -1.58 19.05
C GLY A 157 -0.75 -0.85 19.49
N VAL A 158 -0.94 0.41 19.84
CA VAL A 158 0.09 1.34 20.33
C VAL A 158 -0.30 1.83 21.72
N TYR A 159 0.68 2.31 22.48
CA TYR A 159 0.47 2.70 23.86
C TYR A 159 -0.04 4.16 23.97
N ASP A 160 -1.09 4.37 24.76
CA ASP A 160 -1.63 5.69 25.11
C ASP A 160 -1.26 5.99 26.56
N ALA A 161 -0.12 6.66 26.75
CA ALA A 161 0.41 6.99 28.07
C ALA A 161 -0.51 7.90 28.90
N ASP A 162 -1.41 8.65 28.25
CA ASP A 162 -2.35 9.54 28.93
C ASP A 162 -3.51 8.76 29.59
N LYS A 163 -3.82 7.57 29.08
CA LYS A 163 -4.88 6.69 29.58
C LYS A 163 -4.38 5.42 30.24
N ASP A 164 -3.08 5.12 30.11
CA ASP A 164 -2.47 3.85 30.47
C ASP A 164 -3.13 2.64 29.77
N GLU A 165 -3.41 2.80 28.47
CA GLU A 165 -4.12 1.82 27.65
C GLU A 165 -3.43 1.55 26.31
N PHE A 166 -3.72 0.42 25.70
CA PHE A 166 -3.32 0.06 24.34
C PHE A 166 -4.50 0.26 23.38
N GLY A 167 -4.35 1.22 22.47
CA GLY A 167 -5.30 1.49 21.40
C GLY A 167 -4.95 0.70 20.14
N THR A 168 -5.92 -0.03 19.58
CA THR A 168 -5.68 -0.77 18.33
C THR A 168 -5.39 0.14 17.15
N ILE A 169 -4.41 -0.23 16.33
CA ILE A 169 -3.95 0.53 15.16
C ILE A 169 -3.88 -0.31 13.88
N SER A 170 -3.85 -1.65 13.99
CA SER A 170 -3.70 -2.46 12.79
C SER A 170 -4.17 -3.91 12.94
N LYS A 171 -4.42 -4.54 11.77
CA LYS A 171 -4.43 -5.99 11.62
C LYS A 171 -3.23 -6.42 10.79
N LEU A 172 -2.33 -7.20 11.39
CA LEU A 172 -1.09 -7.66 10.76
C LEU A 172 -1.31 -9.04 10.15
N GLY A 173 -1.04 -9.20 8.85
CA GLY A 173 -1.22 -10.48 8.16
C GLY A 173 -0.09 -10.86 7.21
N THR A 174 1.00 -10.09 7.20
CA THR A 174 2.16 -10.24 6.31
C THR A 174 3.46 -9.81 7.01
N GLY A 175 4.61 -10.20 6.47
CA GLY A 175 5.94 -9.81 6.98
C GLY A 175 6.75 -10.97 7.56
N LEU A 176 6.09 -12.04 8.01
CA LEU A 176 6.75 -13.26 8.49
C LEU A 176 6.74 -14.36 7.42
N SER A 177 7.77 -15.21 7.46
CA SER A 177 7.80 -16.49 6.75
C SER A 177 6.78 -17.48 7.34
N ASP A 178 6.48 -18.57 6.63
CA ASP A 178 5.57 -19.61 7.13
C ASP A 178 6.08 -20.24 8.44
N GLU A 179 7.39 -20.42 8.59
CA GLU A 179 8.03 -20.84 9.84
C GLU A 179 7.85 -19.79 10.94
N GLY A 180 8.09 -18.52 10.63
CA GLY A 180 7.91 -17.41 11.57
C GLY A 180 6.48 -17.29 12.09
N TRP A 181 5.46 -17.55 11.26
CA TRP A 181 4.07 -17.59 11.69
C TRP A 181 3.79 -18.73 12.68
N ARG A 182 4.32 -19.94 12.42
CA ARG A 182 4.15 -21.08 13.33
C ARG A 182 4.83 -20.84 14.67
N ASP A 183 6.03 -20.28 14.67
CA ASP A 183 6.76 -19.98 15.90
C ASP A 183 6.13 -18.84 16.69
N LEU A 184 5.59 -17.84 16.00
CA LEU A 184 4.80 -16.81 16.65
C LEU A 184 3.59 -17.42 17.36
N HIS A 185 2.80 -18.25 16.67
CA HIS A 185 1.63 -18.86 17.26
C HIS A 185 1.95 -19.67 18.53
N LYS A 186 3.07 -20.40 18.56
CA LYS A 186 3.56 -21.06 19.79
C LYS A 186 3.81 -20.09 20.94
N ARG A 187 4.38 -18.91 20.66
CA ARG A 187 4.60 -17.86 21.67
C ARG A 187 3.28 -17.26 22.16
N LEU A 188 2.30 -17.12 21.27
CA LEU A 188 0.98 -16.58 21.60
C LEU A 188 0.20 -17.49 22.55
N ALA A 189 0.34 -18.82 22.42
CA ALA A 189 -0.41 -19.80 23.21
C ALA A 189 -0.25 -19.61 24.74
N GLY A 190 0.90 -19.12 25.20
CA GLY A 190 1.14 -18.84 26.63
C GLY A 190 0.54 -17.52 27.13
N LEU A 191 -0.05 -16.71 26.26
CA LEU A 191 -0.52 -15.35 26.51
C LEU A 191 -2.03 -15.20 26.26
N GLU A 192 -2.71 -16.29 25.89
CA GLU A 192 -4.14 -16.25 25.58
C GLU A 192 -4.98 -15.98 26.83
N VAL A 193 -5.92 -15.05 26.69
CA VAL A 193 -6.87 -14.69 27.75
C VAL A 193 -8.30 -14.79 27.22
N ALA A 194 -9.23 -15.17 28.09
CA ALA A 194 -10.62 -15.43 27.71
C ALA A 194 -11.38 -14.14 27.33
N GLU A 195 -11.02 -13.02 27.96
CA GLU A 195 -11.69 -11.74 27.78
C GLU A 195 -10.70 -10.65 27.38
N LYS A 196 -11.22 -9.56 26.82
CA LYS A 196 -10.41 -8.40 26.44
C LYS A 196 -9.68 -7.85 27.69
N PRO A 197 -8.34 -7.72 27.68
CA PRO A 197 -7.61 -7.15 28.81
C PRO A 197 -8.11 -5.74 29.17
N ALA A 198 -8.08 -5.40 30.46
CA ALA A 198 -8.60 -4.11 30.95
C ALA A 198 -7.90 -2.90 30.32
N ARG A 199 -6.57 -3.00 30.13
CA ARG A 199 -5.76 -1.96 29.48
C ARG A 199 -5.87 -1.96 27.95
N VAL A 200 -6.80 -2.71 27.34
CA VAL A 200 -6.96 -2.77 25.88
C VAL A 200 -8.27 -2.10 25.46
N THR A 201 -8.14 -1.06 24.65
CA THR A 201 -9.28 -0.36 24.05
C THR A 201 -9.37 -0.72 22.58
N SER A 202 -10.46 -1.40 22.19
CA SER A 202 -10.71 -1.80 20.80
C SER A 202 -12.20 -1.88 20.47
N ILE A 203 -12.52 -1.52 19.23
CA ILE A 203 -13.82 -1.81 18.59
C ILE A 203 -13.78 -3.19 17.92
N LEU A 204 -12.59 -3.63 17.50
CA LEU A 204 -12.41 -4.91 16.83
C LEU A 204 -12.30 -6.02 17.85
N VAL A 205 -13.04 -7.10 17.64
CA VAL A 205 -12.96 -8.31 18.45
C VAL A 205 -12.13 -9.35 17.66
N PRO A 206 -10.99 -9.83 18.18
CA PRO A 206 -10.25 -10.97 17.65
C PRO A 206 -10.94 -12.28 18.02
N ASP A 207 -10.52 -13.40 17.41
CA ASP A 207 -11.01 -14.72 17.80
C ASP A 207 -10.42 -15.13 19.16
N VAL A 208 -9.20 -14.68 19.47
CA VAL A 208 -8.51 -14.90 20.74
C VAL A 208 -7.86 -13.59 21.20
N TRP A 209 -8.08 -13.22 22.46
CA TRP A 209 -7.41 -12.08 23.11
C TRP A 209 -6.08 -12.51 23.69
N LEU A 210 -5.13 -11.57 23.77
CA LEU A 210 -3.80 -11.80 24.33
C LEU A 210 -3.49 -10.80 25.44
N GLU A 211 -2.78 -11.24 26.47
CA GLU A 211 -2.15 -10.35 27.43
C GLU A 211 -1.08 -9.50 26.72
N PRO A 212 -1.15 -8.15 26.76
CA PRO A 212 -0.21 -7.27 26.07
C PRO A 212 1.22 -7.50 26.58
N SER A 213 2.07 -8.11 25.75
CA SER A 213 3.40 -8.58 26.17
C SER A 213 4.42 -8.61 25.04
N ILE A 214 4.00 -8.98 23.83
CA ILE A 214 4.88 -9.07 22.66
C ILE A 214 4.84 -7.78 21.87
N VAL A 215 6.02 -7.17 21.69
CA VAL A 215 6.23 -6.01 20.80
C VAL A 215 6.86 -6.48 19.50
N VAL A 216 6.32 -5.98 18.38
CA VAL A 216 6.83 -6.23 17.03
C VAL A 216 7.07 -4.92 16.30
N GLU A 217 8.13 -4.90 15.53
CA GLU A 217 8.44 -3.80 14.63
C GLU A 217 7.62 -3.94 13.36
N VAL A 218 6.90 -2.88 12.97
CA VAL A 218 6.03 -2.87 11.80
C VAL A 218 6.44 -1.75 10.85
N LEU A 219 6.67 -2.14 9.60
CA LEU A 219 6.77 -1.19 8.50
C LEU A 219 5.38 -0.97 7.90
N ALA A 220 5.04 0.28 7.61
CA ALA A 220 3.81 0.65 6.92
C ALA A 220 4.09 1.68 5.83
N ASP A 221 3.20 1.73 4.84
CA ASP A 221 3.33 2.69 3.73
C ASP A 221 2.87 4.10 4.17
N GLU A 222 1.85 4.18 5.04
CA GLU A 222 1.33 5.44 5.57
C GLU A 222 0.42 5.20 6.78
N ILE A 223 0.20 6.26 7.57
CA ILE A 223 -0.81 6.33 8.61
C ILE A 223 -2.06 7.00 8.02
N THR A 224 -3.23 6.43 8.32
CA THR A 224 -4.52 6.89 7.78
C THR A 224 -5.56 7.03 8.91
N PRO A 225 -6.51 7.98 8.80
CA PRO A 225 -7.66 8.02 9.70
C PRO A 225 -8.52 6.77 9.53
N SER A 226 -9.01 6.20 10.64
CA SER A 226 -9.81 4.98 10.64
C SER A 226 -10.92 5.01 11.70
N PRO A 227 -12.17 4.73 11.32
CA PRO A 227 -13.28 4.61 12.27
C PRO A 227 -13.28 3.28 13.03
N ARG A 228 -12.40 2.34 12.66
CA ARG A 228 -12.37 0.97 13.23
C ARG A 228 -11.27 0.75 14.25
N HIS A 229 -10.27 1.62 14.25
CA HIS A 229 -9.11 1.56 15.11
C HIS A 229 -9.17 2.68 16.14
N THR A 230 -8.75 2.37 17.35
CA THR A 230 -8.99 3.19 18.56
C THR A 230 -7.76 4.00 18.97
N ALA A 231 -6.58 3.70 18.44
CA ALA A 231 -5.38 4.49 18.66
C ALA A 231 -5.62 5.96 18.30
N GLY A 232 -5.52 6.86 19.28
CA GLY A 232 -5.74 8.31 19.08
C GLY A 232 -7.19 8.74 18.83
N MET A 233 -8.17 7.83 18.91
CA MET A 233 -9.58 8.15 18.78
C MET A 233 -10.05 9.03 19.95
N THR A 234 -10.74 10.14 19.64
CA THR A 234 -11.26 11.09 20.64
C THR A 234 -12.59 11.67 20.19
N GLY A 235 -13.69 11.39 20.91
CA GLY A 235 -15.03 11.86 20.55
C GLY A 235 -15.36 11.52 19.08
N ASP A 236 -15.62 12.54 18.28
CA ASP A 236 -15.96 12.40 16.86
C ASP A 236 -14.76 12.22 15.93
N ARG A 237 -13.52 12.32 16.44
CA ARG A 237 -12.31 12.12 15.62
C ARG A 237 -11.99 10.62 15.50
N PRO A 238 -11.86 10.09 14.26
CA PRO A 238 -11.46 8.70 14.06
C PRO A 238 -10.05 8.47 14.61
N GLY A 239 -9.75 7.23 15.00
CA GLY A 239 -8.40 6.84 15.37
C GLY A 239 -7.49 6.69 14.14
N PHE A 240 -6.29 6.17 14.36
CA PHE A 240 -5.30 5.95 13.32
C PHE A 240 -5.22 4.49 12.92
N ALA A 241 -4.84 4.24 11.66
CA ALA A 241 -4.55 2.92 11.14
C ALA A 241 -3.33 2.89 10.24
N LEU A 242 -2.62 1.77 10.26
CA LEU A 242 -1.47 1.54 9.39
C LEU A 242 -1.90 0.97 8.04
N ARG A 243 -1.46 1.58 6.94
CA ARG A 243 -1.71 1.08 5.58
C ARG A 243 -0.58 0.16 5.12
N PHE A 244 -0.97 -0.99 4.57
CA PHE A 244 -0.06 -2.06 4.13
C PHE A 244 1.00 -2.47 5.17
N PRO A 245 0.58 -2.75 6.41
CA PRO A 245 1.49 -3.07 7.50
C PRO A 245 2.17 -4.43 7.29
N ARG A 246 3.46 -4.51 7.62
CA ARG A 246 4.28 -5.71 7.53
C ARG A 246 5.14 -5.82 8.78
N ILE A 247 5.14 -7.00 9.40
CA ILE A 247 6.07 -7.29 10.50
C ILE A 247 7.48 -7.35 9.93
N VAL A 248 8.40 -6.63 10.56
CA VAL A 248 9.83 -6.61 10.20
C VAL A 248 10.61 -7.51 11.16
N SER A 249 10.43 -7.30 12.46
CA SER A 249 11.20 -7.99 13.49
C SER A 249 10.40 -8.09 14.80
N PHE A 250 10.89 -8.93 15.72
CA PHE A 250 10.42 -8.97 17.10
C PHE A 250 11.31 -8.08 17.97
N ARG A 251 10.70 -7.23 18.80
CA ARG A 251 11.40 -6.31 19.70
C ARG A 251 11.48 -6.90 21.10
N THR A 252 12.25 -7.98 21.25
CA THR A 252 12.36 -8.72 22.52
C THR A 252 12.98 -7.90 23.66
N GLU A 253 13.66 -6.81 23.33
CA GLU A 253 14.25 -5.85 24.25
C GLU A 253 13.26 -4.80 24.76
N LYS A 254 12.06 -4.69 24.16
CA LYS A 254 11.05 -3.68 24.52
C LYS A 254 9.93 -4.26 25.37
N LYS A 255 9.47 -3.49 26.35
CA LYS A 255 8.21 -3.77 27.06
C LYS A 255 7.03 -3.21 26.27
N PRO A 256 5.80 -3.69 26.52
CA PRO A 256 4.59 -3.15 25.89
C PRO A 256 4.46 -1.64 26.02
N GLU A 257 4.81 -1.07 27.17
CA GLU A 257 4.75 0.38 27.44
C GLU A 257 5.83 1.18 26.69
N ASP A 258 6.88 0.52 26.19
CA ASP A 258 7.95 1.10 25.37
C ASP A 258 7.66 1.01 23.85
N ALA A 259 6.50 0.48 23.49
CA ALA A 259 6.00 0.50 22.12
C ALA A 259 5.75 1.95 21.66
N THR A 260 5.63 2.15 20.35
CA THR A 260 5.32 3.47 19.82
C THR A 260 4.03 3.97 20.46
N SER A 261 4.03 5.24 20.84
CA SER A 261 2.94 5.90 21.54
C SER A 261 1.93 6.51 20.57
N VAL A 262 0.70 6.73 21.04
CA VAL A 262 -0.33 7.46 20.29
C VAL A 262 0.12 8.87 19.91
N ARG A 263 0.96 9.50 20.72
CA ARG A 263 1.53 10.83 20.44
C ARG A 263 2.49 10.78 19.26
N GLU A 264 3.44 9.85 19.26
CA GLU A 264 4.37 9.64 18.15
C GLU A 264 3.63 9.29 16.84
N VAL A 265 2.60 8.43 16.91
CA VAL A 265 1.76 8.11 15.73
C VAL A 265 1.11 9.38 15.15
N ARG A 266 0.64 10.29 16.01
CA ARG A 266 0.04 11.56 15.58
C ARG A 266 1.06 12.47 14.92
N GLU A 267 2.26 12.58 15.51
CA GLU A 267 3.36 13.37 14.94
C GLU A 267 3.79 12.81 13.57
N MET A 268 3.95 11.49 13.45
CA MET A 268 4.24 10.82 12.18
C MET A 268 3.16 11.11 11.12
N PHE A 269 1.87 11.07 11.52
CA PHE A 269 0.76 11.39 10.63
C PHE A 269 0.78 12.86 10.18
N GLU A 270 1.07 13.80 11.07
CA GLU A 270 1.17 15.22 10.74
C GLU A 270 2.35 15.51 9.80
N GLN A 271 3.52 14.91 10.05
CA GLN A 271 4.69 15.01 9.17
C GLN A 271 4.41 14.42 7.78
N GLN A 272 3.70 13.30 7.70
CA GLN A 272 3.26 12.71 6.43
C GLN A 272 2.39 13.68 5.62
N ARG A 273 1.47 14.40 6.28
CA ARG A 273 0.63 15.42 5.63
C ARG A 273 1.42 16.65 5.19
N GLN A 274 2.45 17.07 5.93
CA GLN A 274 3.28 18.22 5.53
C GLN A 274 4.17 17.91 4.32
N ARG A 275 4.59 16.64 4.16
CA ARG A 275 5.36 16.17 3.00
C ARG A 275 4.52 15.98 1.73
N THR A 276 3.21 15.92 1.87
CA THR A 276 2.26 15.82 0.76
C THR A 276 1.59 17.18 0.60
N PRO A 277 2.00 18.05 -0.34
CA PRO A 277 1.35 19.35 -0.49
C PRO A 277 -0.14 19.14 -0.68
N ALA A 278 -0.96 19.76 0.17
CA ALA A 278 -2.39 19.78 0.00
C ALA A 278 -2.69 20.43 -1.36
N THR A 279 -3.32 19.68 -2.25
CA THR A 279 -4.06 20.24 -3.38
C THR A 279 -5.01 21.27 -2.80
N ARG A 280 -4.76 22.57 -3.07
CA ARG A 280 -5.64 23.66 -2.66
C ARG A 280 -6.97 23.47 -3.39
N SER A 281 -8.02 23.10 -2.66
CA SER A 281 -9.40 23.23 -3.12
C SER A 281 -10.01 24.51 -2.55
N ASP A 282 -10.78 25.18 -3.42
CA ASP A 282 -11.69 26.33 -3.23
C ASP A 282 -10.96 27.70 -3.26
N GLY A 283 -11.23 28.65 -4.19
CA GLY A 283 -12.52 29.12 -4.73
C GLY A 283 -13.27 29.88 -3.62
N GLN A 284 -13.67 31.16 -3.66
CA GLN A 284 -14.00 32.13 -4.71
C GLN A 284 -14.28 33.50 -4.00
N GLU A 285 -14.55 34.58 -4.77
CA GLU A 285 -15.11 35.91 -4.40
C GLU A 285 -14.08 36.95 -3.85
N ASP A 286 -13.93 38.17 -4.37
CA ASP A 286 -14.82 39.08 -5.11
C ASP A 286 -14.01 40.10 -5.92
N ALA A 287 -14.49 40.47 -7.12
CA ALA A 287 -14.26 41.80 -7.68
C ALA A 287 -15.39 42.16 -8.66
N LYS A 288 -16.24 43.08 -8.22
CA LYS A 288 -16.97 44.01 -9.09
C LYS A 288 -16.02 45.09 -9.59
#